data_AF-A0A139QR82-F1
#
_entry.id   AF-A0A139QR82-F1
#
_cell.length_a   1.000
_cell.length_b   1.000
_cell.length_c   1.000
_cell.angle_alpha   90.00
_cell.angle_beta   90.00
_cell.angle_gamma   90.00
#
_symmetry.space_group_name_H-M   'P 1'
#
loop_
_entity.id
_entity.type
_entity.pdbx_description
1 polymer ?
#
loop_
_entity_poly.entity_id
_entity_poly.type
_entity_poly.pdbx_seq_one_letter_code
_entity_poly.pdbx_strand_id
1 'polypeptide(L)'
;MTAKKEIIQKITTTDLIIKEFQEKYKAIAESKELSAIGIENRLQAIRNEYQEKYSAAIGAILTALDTALTQLEKSWKKSTIGNLDNAGYQAGLQTALLMLKNPEIALEDAQNLVSHYVDDYSAIGAIRGVLSGREDETAQGILNSLPRDNRQRNRELLNKFKVSLESSQNNNIEHLSEFQFFGWLQFMERFEDDLTLEVDW
;
A
#
# COMPACT_ATOMS: atom_id res chain seq x y z
N MET A 1 7.95 -3.22 -13.25
CA MET A 1 8.11 -3.19 -11.78
C MET A 1 6.82 -2.62 -11.20
N THR A 2 6.23 -3.25 -10.19
CA THR A 2 4.98 -2.78 -9.56
C THR A 2 5.27 -1.75 -8.47
N ALA A 3 4.26 -1.00 -8.03
CA ALA A 3 4.43 0.04 -7.00
C ALA A 3 4.90 -0.58 -5.68
N LYS A 4 4.30 -1.70 -5.24
CA LYS A 4 4.75 -2.46 -4.07
C LYS A 4 6.22 -2.87 -4.19
N LYS A 5 6.60 -3.49 -5.31
CA LYS A 5 7.97 -3.98 -5.54
C LYS A 5 8.99 -2.84 -5.53
N GLU A 6 8.66 -1.69 -6.12
CA GLU A 6 9.54 -0.51 -6.10
C GLU A 6 9.76 0.00 -4.67
N ILE A 7 8.70 0.13 -3.87
CA ILE A 7 8.80 0.59 -2.47
C ILE A 7 9.62 -0.40 -1.64
N ILE A 8 9.36 -1.71 -1.76
CA ILE A 8 10.12 -2.77 -1.08
C ILE A 8 11.60 -2.70 -1.45
N GLN A 9 11.93 -2.56 -2.74
CA GLN A 9 13.33 -2.44 -3.18
C GLN A 9 14.04 -1.24 -2.53
N LYS A 10 13.35 -0.10 -2.41
CA LYS A 10 13.92 1.08 -1.75
C LYS A 10 14.08 0.87 -0.25
N ILE A 11 13.13 0.21 0.42
CA ILE A 11 13.28 -0.18 1.84
C ILE A 11 14.50 -1.08 2.03
N THR A 12 14.67 -2.09 1.18
CA THR A 12 15.83 -3.00 1.21
C THR A 12 17.15 -2.24 0.97
N THR A 13 17.14 -1.25 0.07
CA THR A 13 18.32 -0.41 -0.18
C THR A 13 18.69 0.41 1.06
N THR A 14 17.70 0.96 1.76
CA THR A 14 17.93 1.68 3.03
C THR A 14 18.51 0.78 4.12
N ASP A 15 18.02 -0.46 4.24
CA ASP A 15 18.57 -1.45 5.18
C ASP A 15 20.05 -1.75 4.89
N LEU A 16 20.43 -1.90 3.62
CA LEU A 16 21.82 -2.10 3.22
C LEU A 16 22.72 -0.91 3.60
N ILE A 17 22.27 0.33 3.39
CA ILE A 17 23.02 1.54 3.76
C ILE A 17 23.35 1.54 5.26
N ILE A 18 22.42 1.10 6.09
CA ILE A 18 22.59 1.09 7.55
C ILE A 18 23.52 -0.03 7.99
N LYS A 19 23.40 -1.22 7.40
CA LYS A 19 24.32 -2.33 7.66
C LYS A 19 25.75 -1.96 7.30
N GLU A 20 25.96 -1.36 6.14
CA GLU A 20 27.27 -0.84 5.74
C GLU A 20 27.80 0.22 6.72
N PHE A 21 26.94 1.13 7.19
CA PHE A 21 27.31 2.11 8.20
C PHE A 21 27.77 1.42 9.50
N GLN A 22 26.99 0.48 10.02
CA GLN A 22 27.28 -0.22 11.28
C GLN A 22 28.60 -1.01 11.20
N GLU A 23 28.83 -1.70 10.08
CA GLU A 23 30.07 -2.43 9.82
C GLU A 23 31.29 -1.49 9.79
N LYS A 24 31.21 -0.38 9.05
CA LYS A 24 32.28 0.62 8.99
C LYS A 24 32.51 1.30 10.33
N TYR A 25 31.43 1.64 11.04
CA TYR A 25 31.49 2.26 12.36
C TYR A 25 32.25 1.36 13.34
N LYS A 26 31.87 0.09 13.40
CA LYS A 26 32.53 -0.91 14.25
C LYS A 26 34.01 -1.07 13.90
N ALA A 27 34.34 -1.20 12.61
CA ALA A 27 35.71 -1.36 12.15
C ALA A 27 36.61 -0.17 12.53
N ILE A 28 36.08 1.07 12.49
CA ILE A 28 36.81 2.27 12.90
C ILE A 28 36.94 2.33 14.42
N ALA A 29 35.84 2.07 15.15
CA ALA A 29 35.82 2.14 16.61
C ALA A 29 36.75 1.10 17.28
N GLU A 30 36.91 -0.07 16.66
CA GLU A 30 37.78 -1.15 17.15
C GLU A 30 39.21 -1.07 16.60
N SER A 31 39.55 -0.03 15.84
CA SER A 31 40.87 0.11 15.21
C SER A 31 41.99 0.29 16.23
N LYS A 32 43.02 -0.55 16.13
CA LYS A 32 44.25 -0.45 16.93
C LYS A 32 45.33 0.45 16.30
N GLU A 33 45.11 0.89 15.06
CA GLU A 33 46.06 1.67 14.27
C GLU A 33 45.87 3.19 14.42
N LEU A 34 44.72 3.60 14.97
CA LEU A 34 44.33 4.99 15.10
C LEU A 34 44.48 5.48 16.54
N SER A 35 44.86 6.75 16.70
CA SER A 35 44.71 7.45 17.98
C SER A 35 43.23 7.70 18.28
N ALA A 36 42.90 7.99 19.54
CA ALA A 36 41.51 8.34 19.92
C ALA A 36 40.94 9.51 19.09
N ILE A 37 41.75 10.54 18.82
CA ILE A 37 41.35 11.67 17.96
C ILE A 37 41.17 11.22 16.50
N GLY A 38 42.03 10.33 16.02
CA GLY A 38 41.91 9.74 14.68
C GLY A 38 40.65 8.91 14.50
N ILE A 39 40.25 8.14 15.53
CA ILE A 39 38.98 7.41 15.58
C ILE A 39 37.81 8.39 15.48
N GLU A 40 37.73 9.38 16.37
CA GLU A 40 36.60 10.32 16.39
C GLU A 40 36.45 11.09 15.07
N ASN A 41 37.57 11.58 14.50
CA ASN A 41 37.53 12.28 13.21
C ASN A 41 37.00 11.38 12.08
N ARG A 42 37.39 10.10 12.05
CA ARG A 42 36.88 9.15 11.05
C ARG A 42 35.43 8.78 11.30
N LEU A 43 35.03 8.58 12.56
CA LEU A 43 33.64 8.32 12.92
C LEU A 43 32.75 9.49 12.50
N GLN A 44 33.15 10.73 12.77
CA GLN A 44 32.38 11.90 12.36
C GLN A 44 32.24 12.00 10.83
N ALA A 45 33.29 11.67 10.08
CA ALA A 45 33.25 11.65 8.62
C ALA A 45 32.23 10.62 8.09
N ILE A 46 32.25 9.39 8.61
CA ILE A 46 31.29 8.36 8.18
C ILE A 46 29.86 8.66 8.64
N ARG A 47 29.66 9.27 9.83
CA ARG A 47 28.35 9.73 10.31
C ARG A 47 27.75 10.69 9.30
N ASN A 48 28.49 11.73 8.91
CA ASN A 48 28.01 12.73 7.96
C ASN A 48 27.67 12.09 6.60
N GLU A 49 28.59 11.29 6.05
CA GLU A 49 28.39 10.61 4.76
C GLU A 49 27.13 9.75 4.75
N TYR A 50 26.96 8.91 5.79
CA TYR A 50 25.87 7.95 5.82
C TYR A 50 24.54 8.57 6.28
N GLN A 51 24.55 9.63 7.09
CA GLN A 51 23.34 10.38 7.44
C GLN A 51 22.69 11.00 6.19
N GLU A 52 23.50 11.56 5.29
CA GLU A 52 23.01 12.09 4.01
C GLU A 52 22.44 10.98 3.12
N LYS A 53 23.14 9.85 2.99
CA LYS A 53 22.66 8.69 2.23
C LYS A 53 21.35 8.13 2.79
N TYR A 54 21.25 8.01 4.10
CA TYR A 54 20.05 7.54 4.78
C TYR A 54 18.86 8.47 4.53
N SER A 55 19.03 9.78 4.74
CA SER A 55 17.98 10.77 4.50
C SER A 55 17.52 10.77 3.03
N ALA A 56 18.45 10.64 2.09
CA ALA A 56 18.14 10.52 0.67
C ALA A 56 17.38 9.21 0.34
N ALA A 57 17.74 8.10 0.98
CA ALA A 57 17.07 6.81 0.79
C ALA A 57 15.63 6.84 1.31
N ILE A 58 15.39 7.44 2.48
CA ILE A 58 14.01 7.67 2.98
C ILE A 58 13.23 8.59 2.04
N GLY A 59 13.84 9.66 1.55
CA GLY A 59 13.23 10.54 0.55
C GLY A 59 12.83 9.82 -0.75
N ALA A 60 13.63 8.84 -1.18
CA ALA A 60 13.30 8.01 -2.33
C ALA A 60 12.09 7.10 -2.07
N ILE A 61 11.95 6.53 -0.87
CA ILE A 61 10.76 5.75 -0.47
C ILE A 61 9.52 6.66 -0.47
N LEU A 62 9.61 7.84 0.14
CA LEU A 62 8.52 8.82 0.18
C LEU A 62 8.04 9.23 -1.22
N THR A 63 8.99 9.49 -2.13
CA THR A 63 8.67 9.85 -3.52
C THR A 63 7.94 8.72 -4.26
N ALA A 64 8.37 7.47 -4.04
CA ALA A 64 7.72 6.31 -4.64
C ALA A 64 6.30 6.12 -4.09
N LEU A 65 6.12 6.29 -2.78
CA LEU A 65 4.83 6.22 -2.12
C LEU A 65 3.87 7.32 -2.62
N ASP A 66 4.33 8.57 -2.75
CA ASP A 66 3.53 9.68 -3.27
C ASP A 66 3.12 9.47 -4.73
N THR A 67 4.04 8.97 -5.54
CA THR A 67 3.76 8.62 -6.93
C THR A 67 2.69 7.53 -7.00
N ALA A 68 2.83 6.48 -6.20
CA ALA A 68 1.90 5.36 -6.18
C ALA A 68 0.51 5.77 -5.66
N LEU A 69 0.42 6.57 -4.59
CA LEU A 69 -0.83 7.13 -4.08
C LEU A 69 -1.55 7.96 -5.14
N THR A 70 -0.81 8.84 -5.83
CA THR A 70 -1.36 9.67 -6.91
C THR A 70 -1.91 8.82 -8.07
N GLN A 71 -1.18 7.75 -8.44
CA GLN A 71 -1.62 6.83 -9.48
C GLN A 71 -2.85 6.03 -9.08
N LEU A 72 -2.90 5.56 -7.82
CA LEU A 72 -4.03 4.83 -7.26
C LEU A 72 -5.30 5.71 -7.26
N GLU A 73 -5.19 6.96 -6.81
CA GLU A 73 -6.31 7.92 -6.86
C GLU A 73 -6.78 8.20 -8.29
N LYS A 74 -5.85 8.38 -9.23
CA LYS A 74 -6.18 8.54 -10.64
C LYS A 74 -6.89 7.31 -11.20
N SER A 75 -6.46 6.10 -10.83
CA SER A 75 -7.09 4.85 -11.26
C SER A 75 -8.52 4.75 -10.75
N TRP A 76 -8.74 4.98 -9.45
CA TRP A 76 -10.07 4.99 -8.85
C TRP A 76 -10.99 6.03 -9.48
N LYS A 77 -10.48 7.25 -9.73
CA LYS A 77 -11.24 8.32 -10.38
C LYS A 77 -11.57 7.97 -11.83
N LYS A 78 -10.60 7.42 -12.58
CA LYS A 78 -10.80 7.00 -13.97
C LYS A 78 -11.84 5.90 -14.08
N SER A 79 -11.82 4.91 -13.19
CA SER A 79 -12.82 3.85 -13.14
C SER A 79 -14.21 4.45 -12.87
N THR A 80 -14.34 5.26 -11.81
CA THR A 80 -15.62 5.88 -11.45
C THR A 80 -16.19 6.75 -12.58
N ILE A 81 -15.41 7.72 -13.09
CA ILE A 81 -15.90 8.67 -14.11
C ILE A 81 -16.04 7.99 -15.47
N GLY A 82 -15.09 7.14 -15.86
CA GLY A 82 -15.13 6.45 -17.15
C GLY A 82 -16.36 5.55 -17.29
N ASN A 83 -16.77 4.90 -16.19
CA ASN A 83 -17.96 4.08 -16.15
C ASN A 83 -19.25 4.94 -16.13
N LEU A 84 -19.20 6.13 -15.52
CA LEU A 84 -20.29 7.10 -15.59
C LEU A 84 -20.50 7.67 -17.00
N ASP A 85 -19.46 7.86 -17.79
CA ASP A 85 -19.61 8.43 -19.15
C ASP A 85 -19.88 7.37 -20.22
N ASN A 86 -19.85 6.08 -19.86
CA ASN A 86 -20.06 4.97 -20.78
C ASN A 86 -21.52 4.49 -20.77
N ALA A 87 -22.30 4.92 -21.77
CA ALA A 87 -23.71 4.57 -21.89
C ALA A 87 -23.98 3.05 -21.94
N GLY A 88 -23.12 2.26 -22.59
CA GLY A 88 -23.26 0.80 -22.66
C GLY A 88 -23.05 0.15 -21.29
N TYR A 89 -22.02 0.60 -20.56
CA TYR A 89 -21.78 0.17 -19.19
C TYR A 89 -22.95 0.53 -18.28
N GLN A 90 -23.44 1.78 -18.34
CA GLN A 90 -24.57 2.24 -17.53
C GLN A 90 -25.82 1.39 -17.75
N ALA A 91 -26.16 1.13 -19.02
CA ALA A 91 -27.29 0.28 -19.38
C ALA A 91 -27.11 -1.15 -18.86
N GLY A 92 -25.93 -1.74 -19.04
CA GLY A 92 -25.60 -3.07 -18.54
C GLY A 92 -25.74 -3.19 -17.03
N LEU A 93 -25.16 -2.24 -16.28
CA LEU A 93 -25.25 -2.21 -14.81
C LEU A 93 -26.71 -2.02 -14.37
N GLN A 94 -27.47 -1.14 -15.02
CA GLN A 94 -28.89 -0.96 -14.69
C GLN A 94 -29.70 -2.24 -14.89
N THR A 95 -29.47 -2.96 -15.99
CA THR A 95 -30.09 -4.27 -16.23
C THR A 95 -29.69 -5.30 -15.18
N ALA A 96 -28.40 -5.39 -14.85
CA ALA A 96 -27.92 -6.29 -13.80
C ALA A 96 -28.58 -6.00 -12.44
N LEU A 97 -28.67 -4.72 -12.05
CA LEU A 97 -29.34 -4.29 -10.83
C LEU A 97 -30.85 -4.62 -10.84
N LEU A 98 -31.52 -4.53 -11.99
CA LEU A 98 -32.92 -4.94 -12.11
C LEU A 98 -33.09 -6.46 -11.96
N MET A 99 -32.21 -7.25 -12.54
CA MET A 99 -32.21 -8.71 -12.36
C MET A 99 -31.95 -9.09 -10.90
N LEU A 100 -30.98 -8.45 -10.24
CA LEU A 100 -30.68 -8.67 -8.83
C LEU A 100 -31.78 -8.19 -7.88
N LYS A 101 -32.71 -7.33 -8.32
CA LYS A 101 -33.92 -6.98 -7.56
C LYS A 101 -34.98 -8.07 -7.60
N ASN A 102 -34.94 -8.98 -8.58
CA ASN A 102 -35.91 -10.06 -8.68
C ASN A 102 -35.71 -11.04 -7.50
N PRO A 103 -36.73 -11.31 -6.67
CA PRO A 103 -36.63 -12.30 -5.60
C PRO A 103 -36.43 -13.73 -6.10
N GLU A 104 -36.81 -14.02 -7.34
CA GLU A 104 -36.75 -15.36 -7.94
C GLU A 104 -35.47 -15.62 -8.74
N ILE A 105 -34.50 -14.70 -8.72
CA ILE A 105 -33.23 -14.93 -9.42
C ILE A 105 -32.49 -16.13 -8.81
N ALA A 106 -32.00 -17.02 -9.67
CA ALA A 106 -31.17 -18.14 -9.23
C ALA A 106 -29.84 -17.62 -8.67
N LEU A 107 -29.35 -18.26 -7.62
CA LEU A 107 -28.09 -17.86 -6.96
C LEU A 107 -26.91 -17.82 -7.94
N GLU A 108 -26.80 -18.81 -8.83
CA GLU A 108 -25.73 -18.89 -9.82
C GLU A 108 -25.76 -17.71 -10.81
N ASP A 109 -26.94 -17.35 -11.33
CA ASP A 109 -27.10 -16.20 -12.22
C ASP A 109 -26.73 -14.89 -11.52
N ALA A 110 -27.15 -14.76 -10.26
CA ALA A 110 -26.83 -13.60 -9.45
C ALA A 110 -25.33 -13.50 -9.13
N GLN A 111 -24.66 -14.62 -8.86
CA GLN A 111 -23.20 -14.70 -8.69
C GLN A 111 -22.46 -14.34 -9.98
N ASN A 112 -22.92 -14.83 -11.12
CA ASN A 112 -22.33 -14.50 -12.43
C ASN A 112 -22.42 -13.00 -12.70
N LEU A 113 -23.58 -12.37 -12.45
CA LEU A 113 -23.74 -10.92 -12.57
C LEU A 113 -22.77 -10.16 -11.65
N VAL A 114 -22.62 -10.59 -10.40
CA VAL A 114 -21.73 -9.95 -9.43
C VAL A 114 -20.26 -10.08 -9.84
N SER A 115 -19.84 -11.26 -10.31
CA SER A 115 -18.46 -11.51 -10.73
C SER A 115 -18.00 -10.58 -11.85
N HIS A 116 -18.92 -10.17 -12.73
CA HIS A 116 -18.62 -9.22 -13.80
C HIS A 116 -18.20 -7.83 -13.28
N TYR A 117 -18.64 -7.47 -12.07
CA TYR A 117 -18.41 -6.16 -11.47
C TYR A 117 -17.48 -6.18 -10.24
N VAL A 118 -16.85 -7.31 -9.93
CA VAL A 118 -16.12 -7.52 -8.66
C VAL A 118 -15.02 -6.49 -8.38
N ASP A 119 -14.35 -6.00 -9.43
CA ASP A 119 -13.27 -5.00 -9.34
C ASP A 119 -13.78 -3.55 -9.36
N ASP A 120 -15.10 -3.33 -9.51
CA ASP A 120 -15.71 -2.02 -9.53
C ASP A 120 -16.44 -1.73 -8.22
N TYR A 121 -15.73 -1.06 -7.30
CA TYR A 121 -16.29 -0.67 -6.01
C TYR A 121 -17.59 0.16 -6.10
N SER A 122 -17.80 0.92 -7.18
CA SER A 122 -19.03 1.71 -7.35
C SER A 122 -20.20 0.81 -7.73
N ALA A 123 -20.00 -0.11 -8.67
CA ALA A 123 -20.99 -1.12 -9.02
C ALA A 123 -21.30 -2.04 -7.84
N ILE A 124 -20.28 -2.52 -7.13
CA ILE A 124 -20.43 -3.33 -5.92
C ILE A 124 -21.20 -2.58 -4.83
N GLY A 125 -20.95 -1.28 -4.66
CA GLY A 125 -21.74 -0.42 -3.77
C GLY A 125 -23.22 -0.37 -4.17
N ALA A 126 -23.52 -0.21 -5.46
CA ALA A 126 -24.90 -0.20 -5.96
C ALA A 126 -25.59 -1.56 -5.81
N ILE A 127 -24.89 -2.66 -6.12
CA ILE A 127 -25.37 -4.03 -5.92
C ILE A 127 -25.68 -4.27 -4.45
N ARG A 128 -24.76 -3.92 -3.55
CA ARG A 128 -24.96 -4.02 -2.10
C ARG A 128 -26.20 -3.23 -1.68
N GLY A 129 -26.41 -2.02 -2.19
CA GLY A 129 -27.60 -1.21 -1.91
C GLY A 129 -28.91 -1.86 -2.38
N VAL A 130 -28.91 -2.57 -3.50
CA VAL A 130 -30.07 -3.31 -4.01
C VAL A 130 -30.40 -4.53 -3.14
N LEU A 131 -29.39 -5.25 -2.69
CA LEU A 131 -29.57 -6.48 -1.92
C LEU A 131 -29.78 -6.21 -0.42
N SER A 132 -29.35 -5.05 0.08
CA SER A 132 -29.51 -4.67 1.48
C SER A 132 -30.98 -4.62 1.88
N GLY A 133 -31.32 -5.30 2.97
CA GLY A 133 -32.70 -5.37 3.49
C GLY A 133 -33.53 -6.52 2.92
N ARG A 134 -32.99 -7.33 2.01
CA ARG A 134 -33.57 -8.62 1.61
C ARG A 134 -33.11 -9.72 2.56
N GLU A 135 -34.02 -10.57 3.03
CA GLU A 135 -33.73 -11.65 3.98
C GLU A 135 -33.57 -13.03 3.31
N ASP A 136 -33.77 -13.13 2.00
CA ASP A 136 -33.63 -14.39 1.27
C ASP A 136 -32.17 -14.87 1.18
N GLU A 137 -32.00 -16.19 1.13
CA GLU A 137 -30.69 -16.86 1.13
C GLU A 137 -29.80 -16.40 -0.03
N THR A 138 -30.37 -16.15 -1.21
CA THR A 138 -29.62 -15.66 -2.37
C THR A 138 -29.02 -14.30 -2.10
N ALA A 139 -29.82 -13.33 -1.65
CA ALA A 139 -29.35 -11.99 -1.33
C ALA A 139 -28.31 -11.99 -0.21
N GLN A 140 -28.54 -12.76 0.86
CA GLN A 140 -27.60 -12.87 1.98
C GLN A 140 -26.29 -13.56 1.58
N GLY A 141 -26.37 -14.63 0.78
CA GLY A 141 -25.20 -15.34 0.26
C GLY A 141 -24.29 -14.42 -0.57
N ILE A 142 -24.89 -13.59 -1.43
CA ILE A 142 -24.15 -12.61 -2.23
C ILE A 142 -23.59 -11.49 -1.36
N LEU A 143 -24.39 -10.91 -0.46
CA LEU A 143 -23.94 -9.81 0.40
C LEU A 143 -22.69 -10.17 1.22
N ASN A 144 -22.61 -11.43 1.65
CA ASN A 144 -21.48 -11.98 2.38
C ASN A 144 -20.24 -12.21 1.51
N SER A 145 -20.39 -12.41 0.19
CA SER A 145 -19.27 -12.60 -0.73
C SER A 145 -18.80 -11.31 -1.41
N LEU A 146 -19.57 -10.23 -1.35
CA LEU A 146 -19.21 -8.97 -1.99
C LEU A 146 -18.01 -8.33 -1.29
N PRO A 147 -16.97 -7.91 -2.02
CA PRO A 147 -15.85 -7.19 -1.44
C PRO A 147 -16.34 -5.89 -0.79
N ARG A 148 -15.64 -5.46 0.27
CA ARG A 148 -15.85 -4.15 0.90
C ARG A 148 -15.02 -3.10 0.17
N ASP A 149 -15.56 -1.89 0.05
CA ASP A 149 -14.78 -0.75 -0.41
C ASP A 149 -13.72 -0.41 0.65
N ASN A 150 -12.47 -0.74 0.35
CA ASN A 150 -11.32 -0.53 1.24
C ASN A 150 -10.51 0.73 0.87
N ARG A 151 -10.93 1.50 -0.15
CA ARG A 151 -10.12 2.60 -0.70
C ARG A 151 -9.71 3.64 0.36
N GLN A 152 -10.65 4.01 1.22
CA GLN A 152 -10.37 4.94 2.33
C GLN A 152 -9.40 4.34 3.35
N ARG A 153 -9.58 3.06 3.72
CA ARG A 153 -8.67 2.34 4.62
C ARG A 153 -7.26 2.25 4.03
N ASN A 154 -7.13 1.99 2.72
CA ASN A 154 -5.85 1.96 2.01
C ASN A 154 -5.15 3.32 2.11
N ARG A 155 -5.86 4.43 1.82
CA ARG A 155 -5.31 5.79 1.95
C ARG A 155 -4.81 6.06 3.37
N GLU A 156 -5.61 5.73 4.38
CA GLU A 156 -5.26 5.99 5.77
C GLU A 156 -4.02 5.21 6.21
N LEU A 157 -3.91 3.93 5.85
CA LEU A 157 -2.74 3.12 6.19
C LEU A 157 -1.48 3.61 5.48
N LEU A 158 -1.56 3.86 4.17
CA LEU A 158 -0.42 4.36 3.40
C LEU A 158 0.03 5.75 3.88
N ASN A 159 -0.91 6.62 4.26
CA ASN A 159 -0.57 7.92 4.87
C ASN A 159 0.07 7.77 6.26
N LYS A 160 -0.41 6.84 7.10
CA LYS A 160 0.25 6.56 8.39
C LYS A 160 1.69 6.07 8.18
N PHE A 161 1.91 5.24 7.17
CA PHE A 161 3.25 4.79 6.80
C PHE A 161 4.13 5.94 6.29
N LYS A 162 3.59 6.80 5.43
CA LYS A 162 4.26 8.03 4.99
C LYS A 162 4.71 8.88 6.17
N VAL A 163 3.82 9.19 7.11
CA VAL A 163 4.14 9.98 8.32
C VAL A 163 5.22 9.30 9.16
N SER A 164 5.18 7.97 9.28
CA SER A 164 6.24 7.21 9.97
C SER A 164 7.59 7.34 9.28
N LEU A 165 7.63 7.32 7.94
CA LEU A 165 8.85 7.50 7.15
C LEU A 165 9.38 8.94 7.29
N GLU A 166 8.52 9.94 7.18
CA GLU A 166 8.87 11.35 7.37
C GLU A 166 9.50 11.59 8.75
N SER A 167 8.89 11.05 9.80
CA SER A 167 9.45 11.13 11.15
C SER A 167 10.81 10.45 11.27
N SER A 168 11.09 9.44 10.43
CA SER A 168 12.35 8.70 10.47
C SER A 168 13.48 9.34 9.66
N GLN A 169 13.17 10.22 8.71
CA GLN A 169 14.13 10.75 7.73
C GLN A 169 15.33 11.45 8.38
N ASN A 170 15.11 12.08 9.53
CA ASN A 170 16.11 12.84 10.27
C ASN A 170 16.61 12.11 11.53
N ASN A 171 16.25 10.83 11.70
CA ASN A 171 16.78 10.04 12.80
C ASN A 171 18.29 9.90 12.68
N ASN A 172 18.98 9.93 13.83
CA ASN A 172 20.41 9.62 13.88
C ASN A 172 20.62 8.17 13.42
N ILE A 173 21.42 8.00 12.37
CA ILE A 173 21.70 6.69 11.78
C ILE A 173 22.31 5.69 12.79
N GLU A 174 22.99 6.18 13.82
CA GLU A 174 23.55 5.35 14.91
C GLU A 174 22.50 4.68 15.80
N HIS A 175 21.28 5.22 15.83
CA HIS A 175 20.19 4.72 16.67
C HIS A 175 19.15 3.94 15.87
N LEU A 176 19.40 3.70 14.57
CA LEU A 176 18.51 2.92 13.74
C LEU A 176 18.69 1.43 14.05
N SER A 177 17.56 0.75 14.20
CA SER A 177 17.52 -0.70 14.48
C SER A 177 16.96 -1.47 13.30
N GLU A 178 17.42 -2.71 13.13
CA GLU A 178 16.87 -3.65 12.13
C GLU A 178 15.35 -3.86 12.30
N PHE A 179 14.84 -3.73 13.53
CA PHE A 179 13.40 -3.85 13.83
C PHE A 179 12.54 -2.81 13.12
N GLN A 180 13.06 -1.59 12.90
CA GLN A 180 12.32 -0.55 12.20
C GLN A 180 12.09 -0.92 10.73
N PHE A 181 13.10 -1.47 10.05
CA PHE A 181 13.02 -1.88 8.64
C PHE A 181 12.17 -3.12 8.44
N PHE A 182 12.32 -4.10 9.34
CA PHE A 182 11.45 -5.26 9.34
C PHE A 182 9.98 -4.85 9.45
N GLY A 183 9.67 -3.87 10.33
CA GLY A 183 8.33 -3.31 10.44
C GLY A 183 7.81 -2.68 9.15
N TRP A 184 8.67 -1.98 8.39
CA TRP A 184 8.30 -1.39 7.10
C TRP A 184 8.05 -2.43 6.01
N LEU A 185 8.88 -3.48 5.94
CA LEU A 185 8.66 -4.59 5.02
C LEU A 185 7.35 -5.32 5.33
N GLN A 186 7.14 -5.68 6.61
CA GLN A 186 5.89 -6.32 7.06
C GLN A 186 4.66 -5.44 6.80
N PHE A 187 4.79 -4.11 6.95
CA PHE A 187 3.73 -3.18 6.60
C PHE A 187 3.35 -3.29 5.13
N MET A 188 4.34 -3.31 4.23
CA MET A 188 4.15 -3.36 2.78
C MET A 188 3.65 -4.72 2.29
N GLU A 189 3.94 -5.81 3.01
CA GLU A 189 3.46 -7.14 2.62
C GLU A 189 1.94 -7.29 2.67
N ARG A 190 1.25 -6.48 3.47
CA ARG A 190 -0.23 -6.49 3.61
C ARG A 190 -0.98 -5.94 2.40
N PHE A 191 -0.26 -5.45 1.41
CA PHE A 191 -0.82 -4.87 0.20
C PHE A 191 -0.56 -5.77 -1.00
N GLU A 192 -1.46 -5.69 -1.98
CA GLU A 192 -1.27 -6.25 -3.31
C GLU A 192 -0.24 -5.42 -4.11
N ASP A 193 0.07 -5.88 -5.32
CA ASP A 193 1.08 -5.27 -6.19
C ASP A 193 0.75 -3.80 -6.56
N ASP A 194 -0.55 -3.44 -6.57
CA ASP A 194 -1.07 -2.10 -6.89
C ASP A 194 -1.31 -1.21 -5.65
N LEU A 195 -0.91 -1.68 -4.46
CA LEU A 195 -1.14 -1.03 -3.16
C LEU A 195 -2.59 -0.98 -2.69
N THR A 196 -3.46 -1.82 -3.23
CA THR A 196 -4.73 -2.15 -2.55
C THR A 196 -4.47 -3.12 -1.40
N LEU A 197 -5.26 -3.02 -0.32
CA LEU A 197 -5.20 -4.03 0.74
C LEU A 197 -5.69 -5.36 0.18
N GLU A 198 -4.96 -6.44 0.51
CA GLU A 198 -5.49 -7.80 0.34
C GLU A 198 -6.85 -7.87 1.06
N VAL A 199 -7.88 -8.27 0.34
CA VAL A 199 -9.26 -8.24 0.85
C VAL A 199 -9.41 -9.30 1.94
N ASP A 200 -9.68 -8.86 3.17
CA ASP A 200 -10.26 -9.72 4.20
C ASP A 200 -11.69 -10.07 3.73
N TRP A 201 -11.90 -11.29 3.22
CA TRP A 201 -13.21 -11.84 2.87
C TRP A 201 -14.12 -11.96 4.11
#